data_AF-A0A2N0W709-F1
#
_entry.id   AF-A0A2N0W709-F1
#
_cell.length_a   1.000
_cell.length_b   1.000
_cell.length_c   1.000
_cell.angle_alpha   90.00
_cell.angle_beta   90.00
_cell.angle_gamma   90.00
#
_symmetry.space_group_name_H-M   'P 1'
#
loop_
_entity.id
_entity.type
_entity.pdbx_description
1 polymer ?
#
loop_
_entity_poly.entity_id
_entity_poly.type
_entity_poly.pdbx_seq_one_letter_code
_entity_poly.pdbx_strand_id
1 'polypeptide(L)' 'MSDLYDNTQLELEEIVDQCRALAYAIVTLDNVQAKDLLGFILCERLEVLNLALELPFTDDDIVAEEATLAA' A
#
# COMPACT_ATOMS: atom_id res chain seq x y z
N MET A 1 -11.78 14.17 15.65
CA MET A 1 -10.60 13.31 15.90
C MET A 1 -11.05 11.88 15.68
N SER A 2 -11.35 11.52 14.42
CA SER A 2 -11.94 10.25 14.04
C SER A 2 -11.59 9.83 12.60
N ASP A 3 -10.43 10.24 12.08
CA ASP A 3 -9.92 9.80 10.77
C ASP A 3 -8.64 8.98 10.96
N LEU A 4 -8.61 8.08 11.95
CA LEU A 4 -7.45 7.22 12.21
C LEU A 4 -7.31 6.10 11.17
N TYR A 5 -8.42 5.74 10.52
CA TYR A 5 -8.47 4.78 9.43
C TYR A 5 -9.11 5.45 8.24
N ASP A 6 -8.27 6.02 7.38
CA ASP A 6 -8.71 6.33 6.03
C ASP A 6 -9.02 5.00 5.35
N ASN A 7 -10.30 4.74 5.09
CA ASN A 7 -10.75 3.51 4.45
C ASN A 7 -10.73 3.64 2.92
N THR A 8 -10.06 4.68 2.41
CA THR A 8 -9.78 4.83 0.99
C THR A 8 -8.99 3.61 0.51
N GLN A 9 -9.35 3.10 -0.67
CA GLN A 9 -8.64 1.99 -1.27
C GLN A 9 -7.18 2.44 -1.45
N LEU A 10 -6.25 1.63 -0.94
CA LEU A 10 -4.83 1.93 -1.02
C LEU A 10 -4.41 2.04 -2.48
N GLU A 11 -3.80 3.17 -2.83
CA GLU A 11 -3.26 3.40 -4.16
C GLU A 11 -2.10 2.42 -4.43
N LEU A 12 -1.84 2.14 -5.71
CA LEU A 12 -0.78 1.21 -6.11
C LEU A 12 0.59 1.61 -5.52
N GLU A 13 0.89 2.91 -5.49
CA GLU A 13 2.13 3.45 -4.93
C GLU A 13 2.22 3.21 -3.42
N GLU A 14 1.12 3.34 -2.68
CA GLU A 14 1.08 3.09 -1.24
C GLU A 14 1.30 1.61 -0.91
N ILE A 15 0.73 0.70 -1.72
CA ILE A 15 0.95 -0.74 -1.57
C ILE A 15 2.42 -1.07 -1.81
N VAL A 16 3.06 -0.47 -2.82
CA VAL A 16 4.48 -0.65 -3.12
C VAL A 16 5.35 -0.10 -1.97
N ASP A 17 5.04 1.07 -1.43
CA ASP A 17 5.79 1.66 -0.32
C ASP A 17 5.68 0.81 0.95
N GLN A 18 4.47 0.29 1.26
CA GLN A 18 4.27 -0.66 2.35
C GLN A 18 5.11 -1.92 2.18
N CYS A 19 5.13 -2.50 0.97
CA CYS A 19 5.96 -3.68 0.68
C CYS A 19 7.45 -3.40 0.94
N ARG A 20 7.94 -2.23 0.54
CA ARG A 20 9.34 -1.81 0.78
C ARG A 20 9.62 -1.62 2.26
N ALA A 21 8.74 -0.94 2.99
CA ALA A 21 8.89 -0.72 4.43
C ALA A 21 8.91 -2.04 5.21
N LEU A 22 8.02 -2.98 4.87
CA LEU A 22 7.97 -4.32 5.45
C LEU A 22 9.24 -5.12 5.15
N ALA A 23 9.71 -5.12 3.91
CA ALA A 23 10.96 -5.80 3.55
C ALA A 23 12.16 -5.23 4.33
N TYR A 24 12.25 -3.90 4.43
CA TYR A 24 13.29 -3.24 5.21
C TYR A 24 13.20 -3.61 6.71
N ALA A 25 12.00 -3.61 7.29
CA ALA A 25 11.78 -3.99 8.67
C ALA A 25 12.20 -5.43 8.93
N ILE A 26 11.84 -6.37 8.05
CA ILE A 26 12.25 -7.78 8.17
C ILE A 26 13.78 -7.91 8.17
N VAL A 27 14.49 -7.20 7.29
CA VAL A 27 15.96 -7.26 7.22
C VAL A 27 16.60 -6.63 8.45
N THR A 28 16.04 -5.52 8.94
CA THR A 28 16.64 -4.70 10.00
C THR A 28 16.33 -5.21 11.42
N LEU A 29 15.21 -5.90 11.62
CA LEU A 29 14.82 -6.41 12.92
C LEU A 29 15.62 -7.66 13.31
N ASP A 30 16.05 -7.71 14.56
CA ASP A 30 16.72 -8.85 15.18
C ASP A 30 15.73 -9.86 15.80
N ASN A 31 14.50 -9.43 16.06
CA ASN A 31 13.49 -10.30 16.66
C ASN A 31 12.91 -11.27 15.62
N VAL A 32 13.30 -12.54 15.72
CA VAL A 32 12.88 -13.62 14.81
C VAL A 32 11.35 -13.73 14.71
N GLN A 33 10.62 -13.64 15.82
CA GLN A 33 9.16 -13.75 15.82
C GLN A 33 8.51 -12.58 15.09
N ALA A 34 9.06 -11.37 15.24
CA ALA A 34 8.59 -10.20 14.51
C ALA A 34 8.87 -10.34 13.00
N LYS A 35 10.04 -10.87 12.61
CA LYS A 35 10.36 -11.13 11.20
C LYS A 35 9.40 -12.13 10.57
N ASP A 36 9.07 -13.22 11.27
CA ASP A 36 8.14 -14.23 10.78
C ASP A 36 6.76 -13.60 10.54
N LEU A 37 6.23 -12.87 11.55
CA LEU A 37 4.95 -12.18 11.43
C LEU A 37 4.94 -11.15 10.29
N LEU A 38 5.97 -10.31 10.21
CA LEU A 38 6.09 -9.32 9.13
C LEU A 38 6.26 -9.98 7.77
N GLY A 39 6.88 -11.16 7.70
CA GLY A 39 6.96 -11.97 6.50
C GLY A 39 5.58 -12.42 6.01
N PHE A 40 4.71 -12.88 6.91
CA PHE A 40 3.32 -13.19 6.58
C PHE A 40 2.58 -11.96 6.03
N ILE A 41 2.70 -10.82 6.72
CA ILE A 41 2.05 -9.57 6.30
C ILE A 41 2.58 -9.11 4.94
N LEU A 42 3.89 -9.24 4.69
CA LEU A 42 4.49 -8.90 3.40
C LEU A 42 3.95 -9.78 2.28
N CYS A 43 3.77 -11.09 2.51
CA CYS A 43 3.16 -11.98 1.51
C CYS A 43 1.74 -11.53 1.16
N GLU A 44 0.89 -11.23 2.16
CA GLU A 44 -0.47 -10.73 1.91
C GLU A 44 -0.45 -9.41 1.11
N ARG A 45 0.48 -8.50 1.42
CA ARG A 45 0.61 -7.24 0.69
C ARG A 45 1.10 -7.43 -0.75
N LEU A 46 1.97 -8.41 -1.00
CA LEU A 46 2.39 -8.76 -2.35
C LEU A 46 1.25 -9.39 -3.17
N GLU A 47 0.37 -10.17 -2.56
CA GLU A 47 -0.83 -10.69 -3.22
C GLU A 47 -1.79 -9.57 -3.60
N VAL A 48 -2.03 -8.62 -2.69
CA VAL A 48 -2.82 -7.41 -2.97
C VAL A 48 -2.20 -6.59 -4.10
N LEU A 49 -0.87 -6.41 -4.07
CA LEU A 49 -0.14 -5.72 -5.14
C LEU A 49 -0.30 -6.43 -6.49
N ASN A 50 -0.18 -7.76 -6.51
CA ASN A 50 -0.33 -8.55 -7.72
C ASN A 50 -1.75 -8.40 -8.30
N LEU A 51 -2.77 -8.47 -7.44
CA LEU A 51 -4.15 -8.25 -7.87
C LEU A 51 -4.35 -6.83 -8.42
N ALA A 52 -3.82 -5.81 -7.74
CA ALA A 52 -3.93 -4.43 -8.19
C ALA A 52 -3.27 -4.20 -9.57
N LEU A 53 -2.16 -4.89 -9.85
CA LEU A 53 -1.49 -4.86 -11.16
C LEU A 53 -2.23 -5.63 -12.26
N GLU A 54 -3.03 -6.63 -11.89
CA GLU A 54 -3.85 -7.43 -12.82
C GLU A 54 -5.19 -6.74 -13.16
N LEU A 55 -5.62 -5.76 -12.36
CA LEU A 55 -6.81 -4.98 -12.67
C LEU A 55 -6.55 -4.13 -13.93
N PRO A 56 -7.47 -4.13 -14.91
CA PRO A 56 -7.35 -3.23 -16.05
C PRO A 56 -7.43 -1.80 -15.54
N PHE A 57 -6.35 -1.02 -15.71
CA PHE A 57 -6.34 0.41 -15.45
C PHE A 57 -7.54 1.05 -16.17
N THR A 58 -8.53 1.47 -15.40
CA THR A 58 -9.64 2.26 -15.93
C THR A 58 -9.20 3.72 -15.93
N ASP A 59 -9.49 4.46 -17.00
CA ASP A 59 -9.07 5.86 -17.19
C ASP A 59 -9.53 6.83 -16.07
N ASP A 60 -10.29 6.36 -15.08
CA ASP A 60 -10.75 7.11 -13.90
C ASP A 60 -9.62 7.40 -12.88
N ASP A 61 -8.48 6.69 -12.90
CA ASP A 61 -7.33 6.95 -12.01
C ASP A 61 -6.53 8.22 -12.39
N ILE A 62 -6.88 8.87 -13.51
CA ILE A 62 -6.20 10.08 -14.03
C ILE A 62 -6.83 11.37 -13.45
N VAL A 63 -7.99 11.30 -12.78
CA VAL A 63 -8.81 12.50 -12.46
C VAL A 63 -8.97 12.73 -10.96
N ALA A 64 -7.87 12.87 -10.22
CA ALA A 64 -7.91 13.38 -8.84
C ALA A 64 -7.05 14.63 -8.58
N GLU A 65 -6.48 15.25 -9.61
CA GLU A 65 -5.66 16.45 -9.43
C GLU A 65 -5.87 17.51 -10.52
N GLU A 66 -7.08 18.10 -10.62
CA GLU A 66 -7.27 19.49 -11.07
C GLU A 66 -8.76 19.89 -11.04
N ALA A 67 -9.28 20.30 -9.87
CA ALA A 67 -10.58 20.99 -9.81
C ALA A 67 -10.75 21.94 -8.61
N THR A 68 -9.70 22.66 -8.19
CA THR A 68 -9.82 23.71 -7.17
C THR A 68 -9.28 25.07 -7.58
N LEU A 69 -9.26 25.40 -8.88
CA LEU A 69 -9.00 26.78 -9.30
C LEU A 69 -9.97 27.27 -10.39
N ALA A 70 -11.18 27.61 -9.97
CA ALA A 70 -11.97 28.65 -10.62
C ALA A 70 -12.55 29.56 -9.52
N ALA A 71 -11.84 30.67 -9.31
CA ALA A 71 -12.28 31.85 -8.55
C ALA A 71 -13.35 32.64 -9.32
#